data_AF-A0A849MY66-F1
#
_entry.id   AF-A0A849MY66-F1
#
_cell.length_a   1.000
_cell.length_b   1.000
_cell.length_c   1.000
_cell.angle_alpha   90.00
_cell.angle_beta   90.00
_cell.angle_gamma   90.00
#
_symmetry.space_group_name_H-M   'P 1'
#
loop_
_entity.id
_entity.type
_entity.pdbx_description
1 polymer ?
#
loop_
_entity_poly.entity_id
_entity_poly.type
_entity_poly.pdbx_seq_one_letter_code
_entity_poly.pdbx_strand_id
1 'polypeptide(L)' 'MRDGIALLDRIVPLGILQDRALDLACRRDHPVYDCVYVALAQHEDAPLVTADARLARVFGGDAEIRLIQDGSS' A
#
# COMPACT_ATOMS: atom_id res chain seq x y z
N MET A 1 27.06 3.50 1.37
CA MET A 1 25.78 3.26 0.69
C MET A 1 25.19 2.01 1.30
N ARG A 2 24.15 2.11 2.15
CA ARG A 2 23.49 0.90 2.68
C ARG A 2 22.77 0.23 1.50
N ASP A 3 22.99 -1.06 1.30
CA ASP A 3 22.31 -1.83 0.26
C ASP A 3 20.81 -1.83 0.55
N GLY A 4 20.03 -1.07 -0.23
CA GLY A 4 18.58 -0.91 0.01
C GLY A 4 17.80 -2.22 -0.08
N ILE A 5 18.36 -3.24 -0.75
CA ILE A 5 17.79 -4.59 -0.84
C ILE A 5 17.85 -5.30 0.52
N ALA A 6 18.82 -5.00 1.38
CA ALA A 6 18.93 -5.61 2.71
C ALA A 6 17.81 -5.18 3.67
N LEU A 7 16.99 -4.19 3.29
CA LEU A 7 15.81 -3.76 4.05
C LEU A 7 14.54 -4.55 3.66
N LEU A 8 14.55 -5.31 2.56
CA LEU A 8 13.40 -6.08 2.12
C LEU A 8 13.28 -7.36 2.95
N ASP A 9 12.31 -7.37 3.86
CA ASP A 9 12.00 -8.55 4.67
C ASP A 9 11.28 -9.64 3.85
N ARG A 10 10.35 -9.24 2.97
CA ARG A 10 9.49 -10.17 2.24
C ARG A 10 9.07 -9.64 0.86
N ILE A 11 8.96 -10.56 -0.10
CA ILE A 11 8.35 -10.33 -1.42
C ILE A 11 7.06 -11.15 -1.51
N VAL A 12 5.97 -10.50 -1.87
CA VAL A 12 4.64 -11.13 -1.97
C VAL A 12 4.25 -11.27 -3.44
N PRO A 13 3.84 -12.48 -3.92
CA PRO A 13 3.38 -12.65 -5.29
C PRO A 13 2.09 -11.88 -5.57
N LEU A 14 2.05 -11.09 -6.66
CA LEU A 14 0.88 -10.27 -7.00
C LEU A 14 -0.43 -11.06 -7.13
N GLY A 15 -0.36 -12.30 -7.64
CA GLY A 15 -1.53 -13.12 -7.92
C GLY A 15 -2.42 -13.39 -6.70
N ILE A 16 -1.85 -13.39 -5.48
CA ILE A 16 -2.66 -13.59 -4.26
C ILE A 16 -3.46 -12.33 -3.87
N LEU A 17 -3.10 -11.17 -4.42
CA LEU A 17 -3.69 -9.87 -4.10
C LEU A 17 -4.66 -9.38 -5.18
N GLN A 18 -4.63 -9.98 -6.37
CA GLN A 18 -5.26 -9.45 -7.57
C GLN A 18 -6.78 -9.24 -7.43
N ASP A 19 -7.48 -10.21 -6.83
CA ASP A 19 -8.94 -10.15 -6.69
C ASP A 19 -9.34 -9.04 -5.71
N ARG A 20 -8.57 -8.90 -4.62
CA ARG A 20 -8.81 -7.86 -3.62
C ARG A 20 -8.48 -6.47 -4.16
N ALA A 21 -7.38 -6.34 -4.88
CA ALA A 21 -6.98 -5.09 -5.52
C ALA A 21 -8.01 -4.65 -6.57
N LEU A 22 -8.57 -5.59 -7.34
CA LEU A 22 -9.60 -5.31 -8.32
C LEU A 22 -10.93 -4.86 -7.66
N ASP A 23 -11.37 -5.51 -6.58
CA ASP A 23 -12.55 -5.07 -5.81
C ASP A 23 -12.38 -3.63 -5.30
N LEU A 24 -11.22 -3.32 -4.71
CA LEU A 24 -10.89 -1.98 -4.24
C LEU A 24 -10.91 -0.95 -5.39
N ALA A 25 -10.32 -1.29 -6.54
CA ALA A 25 -10.30 -0.44 -7.71
C ALA A 25 -11.71 -0.10 -8.21
N CYS A 26 -12.58 -1.11 -8.30
CA CYS A 26 -13.98 -0.93 -8.70
C CYS A 26 -14.78 -0.09 -7.68
N ARG A 27 -14.59 -0.32 -6.37
CA ARG A 27 -15.35 0.36 -5.33
C ARG A 27 -14.93 1.81 -5.10
N ARG A 28 -13.65 2.12 -5.34
CA ARG A 28 -13.08 3.46 -5.08
C ARG A 28 -12.82 4.27 -6.35
N ASP A 29 -13.09 3.70 -7.53
CA ASP A 29 -12.80 4.30 -8.84
C ASP A 29 -11.33 4.77 -8.91
N HIS A 30 -10.41 3.86 -8.59
CA HIS A 30 -8.98 4.14 -8.50
C HIS A 30 -8.16 3.14 -9.33
N PRO A 31 -7.02 3.56 -9.93
CA PRO A 31 -6.11 2.64 -10.60
C PRO A 31 -5.75 1.41 -9.75
N VAL A 32 -5.80 0.23 -10.39
CA VAL A 32 -5.59 -1.06 -9.72
C VAL A 32 -4.21 -1.19 -9.08
N TYR A 33 -3.17 -0.60 -9.68
CA TYR A 33 -1.81 -0.67 -9.16
C TYR A 33 -1.67 -0.03 -7.77
N ASP A 34 -2.38 1.07 -7.51
CA ASP A 34 -2.42 1.69 -6.19
C ASP A 34 -3.16 0.80 -5.19
N CYS A 35 -4.21 0.11 -5.65
CA CYS A 35 -5.00 -0.81 -4.85
C CYS A 35 -4.23 -2.08 -4.44
N VAL A 36 -3.18 -2.46 -5.18
CA VAL A 36 -2.32 -3.61 -4.82
C VAL A 36 -1.64 -3.37 -3.47
N TYR A 37 -1.14 -2.16 -3.21
CA TYR A 37 -0.47 -1.85 -1.94
C TYR A 37 -1.45 -1.80 -0.76
N VAL A 38 -2.69 -1.34 -0.99
CA VAL A 38 -3.76 -1.37 0.01
C VAL A 38 -4.19 -2.82 0.29
N ALA A 39 -4.32 -3.64 -0.75
CA ALA A 39 -4.63 -5.06 -0.60
C ALA A 39 -3.52 -5.82 0.13
N LEU A 40 -2.25 -5.49 -0.14
CA LEU A 40 -1.11 -6.04 0.60
C LEU A 40 -1.16 -5.66 2.08
N ALA A 41 -1.42 -4.39 2.39
CA ALA A 41 -1.55 -3.92 3.77
C ALA A 41 -2.67 -4.66 4.54
N GLN A 42 -3.82 -4.88 3.90
CA GLN A 42 -4.90 -5.70 4.45
C GLN A 42 -4.50 -7.17 4.62
N HIS A 43 -3.78 -7.74 3.65
CA HIS A 43 -3.35 -9.13 3.68
C HIS A 43 -2.36 -9.43 4.81
N GLU A 44 -1.46 -8.49 5.08
CA GLU A 44 -0.43 -8.59 6.11
C GLU A 44 -0.87 -8.04 7.49
N ASP A 45 -2.11 -7.52 7.59
CA ASP A 45 -2.62 -6.82 8.78
C ASP A 45 -1.64 -5.74 9.28
N ALA A 46 -1.15 -4.93 8.35
CA ALA A 46 -0.08 -3.95 8.58
C ALA A 46 -0.42 -2.58 7.98
N PRO A 47 0.08 -1.47 8.56
CA PRO A 47 -0.15 -0.15 7.99
C PRO A 47 0.59 0.04 6.66
N LEU A 48 -0.08 0.65 5.67
CA LEU A 48 0.58 1.11 4.45
C LEU A 48 1.27 2.45 4.71
N VAL A 49 2.60 2.47 4.63
CA VAL A 49 3.38 3.71 4.69
C VAL A 49 3.66 4.19 3.27
N THR A 50 3.22 5.41 2.91
CA THR A 50 3.36 5.96 1.55
C THR A 50 3.63 7.47 1.55
N ALA A 51 4.28 7.99 0.52
CA ALA A 51 4.40 9.44 0.30
C ALA A 51 3.16 10.02 -0.41
N ASP A 52 2.26 9.17 -0.93
CA ASP A 52 1.08 9.61 -1.65
C ASP A 52 -0.09 9.92 -0.70
N ALA A 53 -0.33 11.20 -0.45
CA ALA A 53 -1.46 11.67 0.36
C ALA A 53 -2.84 11.35 -0.24
N ARG A 54 -2.93 11.15 -1.56
CA ARG A 54 -4.19 10.78 -2.21
C ARG A 54 -4.62 9.37 -1.79
N LEU A 55 -3.68 8.43 -1.67
CA LEU A 55 -3.96 7.07 -1.20
C LEU A 55 -4.61 7.08 0.19
N ALA A 56 -4.04 7.84 1.14
CA ALA A 56 -4.61 7.98 2.48
C ALA A 56 -6.04 8.53 2.46
N ARG A 57 -6.30 9.54 1.60
CA ARG A 57 -7.63 10.14 1.47
C ARG A 57 -8.67 9.19 0.87
N VAL A 58 -8.28 8.38 -0.13
CA VAL A 58 -9.21 7.49 -0.84
C VAL A 58 -9.48 6.21 -0.02
N PHE A 59 -8.46 5.67 0.63
CA PHE A 59 -8.48 4.31 1.22
C PHE A 59 -8.35 4.27 2.74
N GLY A 60 -8.36 5.41 3.45
CA GLY A 60 -8.21 5.43 4.91
C GLY A 60 -9.29 4.67 5.70
N GLY A 61 -10.41 4.30 5.06
CA GLY A 61 -11.42 3.40 5.64
C GLY A 61 -11.26 1.93 5.28
N ASP A 62 -10.35 1.60 4.35
CA ASP A 62 -10.08 0.23 3.91
C ASP A 62 -8.81 -0.33 4.57
N ALA A 63 -7.80 0.51 4.84
CA ALA A 63 -6.58 0.12 5.55
C ALA A 63 -6.07 1.28 6.41
N GLU A 64 -5.23 0.97 7.41
CA GLU A 64 -4.45 2.00 8.09
C GLU A 64 -3.36 2.53 7.12
N ILE A 65 -3.39 3.82 6.81
CA ILE A 65 -2.43 4.45 5.90
C ILE A 65 -1.70 5.58 6.62
N ARG A 66 -0.36 5.53 6.61
CA ARG A 66 0.51 6.52 7.23
C ARG A 66 1.34 7.23 6.15
N LEU A 67 1.45 8.54 6.27
CA LEU A 67 2.30 9.31 5.36
C LEU A 67 3.75 9.27 5.84
N ILE A 68 4.67 9.08 4.89
CA ILE A 68 6.10 9.26 5.15
C ILE A 68 6.29 10.74 5.52
N GLN A 69 6.83 10.99 6.71
CA GLN A 69 7.28 12.33 7.07
C GLN A 69 8.71 12.51 6.60
N ASP A 70 8.97 13.57 5.85
CA ASP A 70 10.35 13.96 5.57
C ASP A 70 11.02 14.33 6.90
N GLY A 71 12.12 13.66 7.22
CA GLY A 71 12.86 13.83 8.47
C GLY A 71 13.61 15.16 8.59
N SER A 72 13.07 16.25 8.05
CA SER A 72 13.65 17.58 8.14
C SER A 72 13.07 18.31 9.36
N SER A 73 13.69 18.07 10.52
CA SER A 73 13.74 19.02 11.64
C SER A 73 15.16 19.55 11.78
#